data_AF-A0A0C2DC19-F1
#
_entry.id   AF-A0A0C2DC19-F1
#
_cell.length_a   1.000
_cell.length_b   1.000
_cell.length_c   1.000
_cell.angle_alpha   90.00
_cell.angle_beta   90.00
_cell.angle_gamma   90.00
#
_symmetry.space_group_name_H-M   'P 1'
#
loop_
_entity.id
_entity.type
_entity.pdbx_description
1 polymer ?
#
loop_
_entity_poly.entity_id
_entity_poly.type
_entity_poly.pdbx_seq_one_letter_code
_entity_poly.pdbx_strand_id
1 'polypeptide(L)'
;MYRWLTGLEPDGKWMSWLTRETLEQFNTYTEAKAHLMTTPMLSPVYYILGGLNPWEAFILKLRRMIYTRLQALSANTSKHVCFQGSIITRSLNGTDLLTELNPTDKNGWYLLETNYDLDKPVTNRVALLRIPKSFNTCLQVLYLDDRRTPGNHCMQKLGQKNVDFQGIFNVLSSRTNLNKLTTYTVLMQVENGRFETIMQSCPGYCWPF
;
A
#
# COMPACT_ATOMS: atom_id res chain seq x y z
N MET A 1 -17.41 13.88 -3.85
CA MET A 1 -17.52 15.09 -2.99
C MET A 1 -18.79 15.88 -3.29
N TYR A 2 -18.93 16.53 -4.46
CA TYR A 2 -20.15 17.29 -4.80
C TYR A 2 -21.43 16.44 -4.75
N ARG A 3 -21.39 15.22 -5.29
CA ARG A 3 -22.53 14.28 -5.27
C ARG A 3 -22.96 13.87 -3.86
N TRP A 4 -22.02 13.73 -2.92
CA TRP A 4 -22.31 13.48 -1.51
C TRP A 4 -22.96 14.71 -0.84
N LEU A 5 -22.42 15.92 -1.10
CA LEU A 5 -22.97 17.17 -0.57
C LEU A 5 -24.40 17.45 -1.06
N THR A 6 -24.72 17.07 -2.29
CA THR A 6 -26.06 17.22 -2.87
C THR A 6 -27.00 16.05 -2.54
N GLY A 7 -26.58 15.11 -1.69
CA GLY A 7 -27.39 13.95 -1.30
C GLY A 7 -27.65 12.93 -2.41
N LEU A 8 -26.88 12.97 -3.51
CA LEU A 8 -26.98 12.01 -4.61
C LEU A 8 -26.22 10.69 -4.33
N GLU A 9 -25.27 10.73 -3.39
CA GLU A 9 -24.51 9.56 -2.92
C GLU A 9 -24.42 9.58 -1.38
N PRO A 10 -25.55 9.50 -0.64
CA PRO A 10 -25.54 9.62 0.82
C PRO A 10 -24.78 8.48 1.51
N ASP A 11 -24.76 7.30 0.89
CA ASP A 11 -24.16 6.09 1.46
C ASP A 11 -22.64 6.03 1.28
N GLY A 12 -22.06 6.94 0.49
CA GLY A 12 -20.62 6.98 0.23
C GLY A 12 -19.83 7.36 1.48
N LYS A 13 -18.99 6.46 1.98
CA LYS A 13 -18.14 6.75 3.14
C LYS A 13 -16.86 7.50 2.76
N TRP A 14 -16.43 8.36 3.67
CA TRP A 14 -15.10 8.98 3.62
C TRP A 14 -14.04 7.94 3.96
N MET A 15 -12.97 7.90 3.17
CA MET A 15 -11.97 6.83 3.25
C MET A 15 -11.26 6.77 4.61
N SER A 16 -10.99 7.93 5.22
CA SER A 16 -10.43 8.01 6.57
C SER A 16 -11.40 7.51 7.64
N TRP A 17 -12.71 7.78 7.49
CA TRP A 17 -13.72 7.29 8.44
C TRP A 17 -13.98 5.81 8.26
N LEU A 18 -14.05 5.31 7.03
CA LEU A 18 -14.11 3.87 6.73
C LEU A 18 -12.90 3.13 7.33
N THR A 19 -11.70 3.70 7.23
CA THR A 19 -10.51 3.12 7.87
C THR A 19 -10.60 3.13 9.40
N ARG A 20 -11.21 4.16 9.98
CA ARG A 20 -11.39 4.26 11.44
C ARG A 20 -12.39 3.22 11.92
N GLU A 21 -13.57 3.17 11.30
CA GLU A 21 -14.61 2.20 11.63
C GLU A 21 -14.09 0.77 11.49
N THR A 22 -13.29 0.49 10.45
CA THR A 22 -12.75 -0.86 10.26
C THR A 22 -11.83 -1.30 11.38
N LEU A 23 -10.99 -0.38 11.87
CA LEU A 23 -10.10 -0.62 13.00
C LEU A 23 -10.82 -0.62 14.36
N GLU A 24 -11.98 0.04 14.46
CA GLU A 24 -12.74 0.20 15.70
C GLU A 24 -13.75 -0.94 15.92
N GLN A 25 -14.31 -1.50 14.85
CA GLN A 25 -15.45 -2.43 14.92
C GLN A 25 -15.11 -3.89 14.59
N PHE A 26 -14.09 -4.17 13.76
CA PHE A 26 -13.78 -5.53 13.32
C PHE A 26 -12.54 -6.08 14.02
N ASN A 27 -12.68 -7.30 14.55
CA ASN A 27 -11.61 -7.98 15.29
C ASN A 27 -10.89 -9.05 14.45
N THR A 28 -11.42 -9.39 13.27
CA THR A 28 -10.85 -10.42 12.39
C THR A 28 -10.46 -9.83 11.03
N TYR A 29 -9.41 -10.39 10.44
CA TYR A 29 -8.91 -9.95 9.13
C TYR A 29 -9.96 -10.14 8.04
N THR A 30 -10.62 -11.29 8.00
CA THR A 30 -11.63 -11.63 6.99
C THR A 30 -12.83 -10.68 7.03
N GLU A 31 -13.33 -10.33 8.21
CA GLU A 31 -14.43 -9.37 8.35
C GLU A 31 -13.99 -7.96 7.97
N ALA A 32 -12.81 -7.51 8.43
CA ALA A 32 -12.26 -6.22 8.07
C ALA A 32 -12.05 -6.09 6.54
N LYS A 33 -11.54 -7.16 5.90
CA LYS A 33 -11.39 -7.26 4.45
C LYS A 33 -12.74 -7.16 3.75
N ALA A 34 -13.71 -7.96 4.17
CA ALA A 34 -15.06 -7.96 3.60
C ALA A 34 -15.69 -6.57 3.69
N HIS A 35 -15.61 -5.91 4.84
CA HIS A 35 -16.13 -4.56 5.03
C HIS A 35 -15.48 -3.55 4.07
N LEU A 36 -14.14 -3.54 3.97
CA LEU A 36 -13.42 -2.67 3.04
C LEU A 36 -13.79 -2.92 1.56
N MET A 37 -14.13 -4.16 1.21
CA MET A 37 -14.54 -4.54 -0.14
C MET A 37 -16.01 -4.26 -0.44
N THR A 38 -16.89 -4.26 0.56
CA THR A 38 -18.34 -4.06 0.32
C THR A 38 -18.75 -2.59 0.40
N THR A 39 -18.08 -1.78 1.23
CA THR A 39 -18.57 -0.44 1.56
C THR A 39 -18.34 0.57 0.44
N PRO A 40 -19.37 1.28 -0.05
CA PRO A 40 -19.21 2.32 -1.07
C PRO A 40 -18.42 3.51 -0.52
N MET A 41 -17.59 4.12 -1.37
CA MET A 41 -16.69 5.19 -0.97
C MET A 41 -16.65 6.33 -1.99
N LEU A 42 -16.27 7.52 -1.51
CA LEU A 42 -16.34 8.76 -2.28
C LEU A 42 -15.19 8.97 -3.27
N SER A 43 -14.13 8.15 -3.18
CA SER A 43 -12.94 8.25 -4.03
C SER A 43 -12.16 6.93 -4.03
N PRO A 44 -11.51 6.56 -5.14
CA PRO A 44 -10.69 5.35 -5.21
C PRO A 44 -9.48 5.42 -4.27
N VAL A 45 -9.17 4.29 -3.61
CA VAL A 45 -8.07 4.16 -2.63
C VAL A 45 -7.49 2.75 -2.67
N TYR A 46 -6.19 2.65 -2.35
CA TYR A 46 -5.52 1.40 -2.06
C TYR A 46 -5.54 1.12 -0.55
N TYR A 47 -6.14 0.00 -0.16
CA TYR A 47 -6.04 -0.52 1.21
C TYR A 47 -5.01 -1.64 1.25
N ILE A 48 -4.08 -1.54 2.19
CA ILE A 48 -3.17 -2.63 2.53
C ILE A 48 -3.62 -3.19 3.87
N LEU A 49 -4.00 -4.45 3.85
CA LEU A 49 -4.46 -5.17 5.03
C LEU A 49 -3.56 -6.37 5.29
N GLY A 50 -3.25 -6.57 6.57
CA GLY A 50 -2.64 -7.79 7.06
C GLY A 50 -3.10 -8.07 8.48
N GLY A 51 -3.24 -9.34 8.81
CA GLY A 51 -3.70 -9.87 10.08
C GLY A 51 -2.58 -10.51 10.92
N LEU A 52 -2.97 -11.48 11.74
CA LEU A 52 -2.16 -12.04 12.84
C LEU A 52 -1.73 -13.49 12.62
N ASN A 53 -2.62 -14.34 12.10
CA ASN A 53 -2.38 -15.78 12.03
C ASN A 53 -1.30 -16.12 11.00
N PRO A 54 -0.60 -17.25 11.03
CA PRO A 54 0.33 -17.66 9.96
C PRO A 54 -0.29 -17.51 8.54
N TRP A 55 -1.62 -17.68 8.47
CA TRP A 55 -2.49 -17.50 7.31
C TRP A 55 -2.85 -16.06 6.96
N GLU A 56 -2.48 -15.08 7.77
CA GLU A 56 -2.87 -13.66 7.74
C GLU A 56 -1.73 -12.73 8.22
N ALA A 57 -0.61 -13.25 8.72
CA ALA A 57 0.36 -12.57 9.58
C ALA A 57 1.23 -11.64 8.76
N PHE A 58 1.28 -10.40 9.19
CA PHE A 58 1.85 -9.34 8.39
C PHE A 58 2.68 -8.34 9.22
N ILE A 59 3.88 -8.02 8.73
CA ILE A 59 4.64 -6.84 9.15
C ILE A 59 4.47 -5.74 8.10
N LEU A 60 3.84 -4.64 8.56
CA LEU A 60 3.89 -3.24 8.08
C LEU A 60 2.67 -2.58 7.42
N LYS A 61 1.79 -1.98 8.23
CA LYS A 61 0.91 -0.91 7.74
C LYS A 61 1.71 0.41 7.81
N LEU A 62 1.86 1.11 6.70
CA LEU A 62 2.37 2.49 6.67
C LEU A 62 1.18 3.43 6.48
N ARG A 63 0.96 4.37 7.39
CA ARG A 63 0.14 5.54 7.08
C ARG A 63 1.09 6.55 6.44
N ARG A 64 0.86 6.98 5.20
CA ARG A 64 1.49 8.21 4.67
C ARG A 64 0.35 9.17 4.40
N MET A 65 0.30 10.25 5.17
CA MET A 65 -0.59 11.38 4.92
C MET A 65 0.23 12.40 4.12
N ILE A 66 -0.34 12.82 3.00
CA ILE A 66 0.22 13.67 1.94
C ILE A 66 1.01 12.87 0.89
N TYR A 67 0.46 12.94 -0.34
CA TYR A 67 0.90 12.44 -1.64
C TYR A 67 2.23 11.71 -1.65
N THR A 68 2.22 10.44 -2.10
CA THR A 68 3.33 9.51 -2.43
C THR A 68 3.49 8.35 -1.44
N ARG A 69 2.68 7.28 -1.49
CA ARG A 69 2.95 6.05 -0.68
C ARG A 69 4.02 5.17 -1.34
N LEU A 70 4.90 4.59 -0.54
CA LEU A 70 5.60 3.34 -0.84
C LEU A 70 5.47 2.47 0.40
N GLN A 71 4.95 1.26 0.23
CA GLN A 71 4.67 0.36 1.34
C GLN A 71 5.09 -1.03 0.90
N ALA A 72 6.16 -1.55 1.50
CA ALA A 72 6.66 -2.90 1.27
C ALA A 72 6.17 -3.81 2.40
N LEU A 73 5.55 -4.93 2.03
CA LEU A 73 5.15 -5.99 2.95
C LEU A 73 6.33 -6.95 3.13
N SER A 74 6.40 -7.73 4.21
CA SER A 74 7.50 -8.68 4.37
C SER A 74 7.25 -9.68 5.49
N ALA A 75 7.58 -10.96 5.28
CA ALA A 75 7.42 -12.01 6.29
C ALA A 75 8.78 -12.56 6.74
N ASN A 76 8.93 -12.84 8.04
CA ASN A 76 10.04 -13.61 8.62
C ASN A 76 9.48 -14.85 9.32
N THR A 77 9.97 -16.04 8.96
CA THR A 77 10.39 -17.17 9.83
C THR A 77 10.25 -18.56 9.18
N SER A 78 11.09 -19.47 9.68
CA SER A 78 11.57 -20.73 9.10
C SER A 78 10.65 -21.95 9.14
N LYS A 79 9.33 -21.83 8.95
CA LYS A 79 8.44 -23.01 8.76
C LYS A 79 7.40 -22.71 7.69
N HIS A 80 7.16 -23.67 6.79
CA HIS A 80 6.18 -23.59 5.70
C HIS A 80 4.82 -23.09 6.22
N VAL A 81 4.54 -21.82 5.94
CA VAL A 81 3.32 -21.13 6.33
C VAL A 81 2.89 -20.31 5.12
N CYS A 82 1.64 -20.48 4.69
CA CYS A 82 1.08 -19.72 3.58
C CYS A 82 0.45 -18.43 4.13
N PHE A 83 1.06 -17.28 3.84
CA PHE A 83 0.65 -15.97 4.35
C PHE A 83 -0.47 -15.34 3.48
N GLN A 84 -1.49 -14.69 4.08
CA GLN A 84 -2.42 -13.80 3.35
C GLN A 84 -2.24 -12.34 3.80
N GLY A 85 -1.72 -11.53 2.90
CA GLY A 85 -1.80 -10.07 2.95
C GLY A 85 -2.47 -9.65 1.66
N SER A 86 -3.34 -8.64 1.70
CA SER A 86 -4.04 -8.16 0.51
C SER A 86 -3.83 -6.68 0.27
N ILE A 87 -3.62 -6.36 -1.00
CA ILE A 87 -3.79 -5.01 -1.55
C ILE A 87 -5.15 -5.00 -2.22
N ILE A 88 -6.02 -4.13 -1.72
CA ILE A 88 -7.38 -3.93 -2.25
C ILE A 88 -7.37 -2.59 -2.98
N THR A 89 -7.40 -2.65 -4.31
CA THR A 89 -7.64 -1.48 -5.16
C THR A 89 -9.14 -1.29 -5.30
N ARG A 90 -9.64 -0.16 -4.80
CA ARG A 90 -11.07 0.16 -4.78
C ARG A 90 -11.40 1.24 -5.77
N SER A 91 -12.48 1.03 -6.51
CA SER A 91 -13.24 2.06 -7.22
C SER A 91 -14.47 2.44 -6.40
N LEU A 92 -15.25 3.40 -6.90
CA LEU A 92 -16.37 4.01 -6.17
C LEU A 92 -17.42 2.99 -5.71
N ASN A 93 -17.73 2.01 -6.56
CA ASN A 93 -18.82 1.05 -6.36
C ASN A 93 -18.36 -0.40 -6.17
N GLY A 94 -17.05 -0.68 -6.23
CA GLY A 94 -16.55 -2.03 -6.34
C GLY A 94 -15.04 -2.17 -6.13
N THR A 95 -14.60 -3.41 -6.00
CA THR A 95 -13.18 -3.75 -5.89
C THR A 95 -12.67 -4.05 -7.29
N ASP A 96 -11.73 -3.25 -7.76
CA ASP A 96 -11.20 -3.35 -9.13
C ASP A 96 -10.10 -4.41 -9.20
N LEU A 97 -9.24 -4.46 -8.19
CA LEU A 97 -8.14 -5.42 -8.12
C LEU A 97 -7.94 -5.87 -6.67
N LEU A 98 -7.85 -7.18 -6.49
CA LEU A 98 -7.42 -7.81 -5.24
C LEU A 98 -6.12 -8.53 -5.53
N THR A 99 -5.02 -8.10 -4.91
CA THR A 99 -3.73 -8.79 -4.99
C THR A 99 -3.43 -9.39 -3.63
N GLU A 100 -3.20 -10.69 -3.59
CA GLU A 100 -2.90 -11.43 -2.37
C GLU A 100 -1.48 -11.97 -2.40
N LEU A 101 -0.90 -12.15 -1.21
CA LEU A 101 0.36 -12.89 -1.07
C LEU A 101 0.20 -14.29 -1.63
N ASN A 102 1.16 -14.69 -2.47
CA ASN A 102 1.24 -16.04 -3.02
C ASN A 102 2.59 -16.66 -2.63
N PRO A 103 2.65 -17.53 -1.62
CA PRO A 103 3.91 -18.12 -1.16
C PRO A 103 4.55 -19.06 -2.19
N THR A 104 3.79 -19.46 -3.22
CA THR A 104 4.26 -20.30 -4.32
C THR A 104 5.21 -19.55 -5.25
N ASP A 105 5.05 -18.22 -5.35
CA ASP A 105 5.88 -17.38 -6.18
C ASP A 105 7.19 -17.04 -5.48
N LYS A 106 8.31 -17.09 -6.21
CA LYS A 106 9.66 -16.81 -5.68
C LYS A 106 9.74 -15.45 -4.96
N ASN A 107 8.97 -14.47 -5.42
CA ASN A 107 8.89 -13.12 -4.83
C ASN A 107 7.53 -12.83 -4.18
N GLY A 108 6.66 -13.82 -4.00
CA GLY A 108 5.31 -13.63 -3.46
C GLY A 108 5.24 -13.66 -1.92
N TRP A 109 6.38 -13.66 -1.24
CA TRP A 109 6.48 -13.50 0.22
C TRP A 109 6.23 -12.04 0.67
N TYR A 110 6.11 -11.12 -0.28
CA TYR A 110 5.69 -9.76 -0.04
C TYR A 110 4.84 -9.18 -1.17
N LEU A 111 4.04 -8.17 -0.83
CA LEU A 111 3.46 -7.23 -1.78
C LEU A 111 4.11 -5.85 -1.59
N LEU A 112 4.07 -5.02 -2.61
CA LEU A 112 4.54 -3.65 -2.50
C LEU A 112 3.62 -2.72 -3.27
N GLU A 113 3.01 -1.77 -2.55
CA GLU A 113 2.09 -0.79 -3.14
C GLU A 113 2.63 0.61 -3.03
N THR A 114 2.31 1.43 -4.02
CA THR A 114 2.67 2.84 -4.05
C THR A 114 1.42 3.72 -4.19
N ASN A 115 1.22 4.30 -5.36
CA ASN A 115 0.12 5.18 -5.74
C ASN A 115 -0.46 4.82 -7.12
N TYR A 116 -0.07 3.68 -7.70
CA TYR A 116 -0.40 3.28 -9.05
C TYR A 116 -0.88 1.84 -9.09
N ASP A 117 -1.74 1.47 -10.03
CA ASP A 117 -2.25 0.10 -10.06
C ASP A 117 -1.14 -0.93 -10.32
N LEU A 118 -1.27 -2.13 -9.75
CA LEU A 118 -0.29 -3.21 -9.87
C LEU A 118 -0.27 -3.87 -11.24
N ASP A 119 -1.39 -3.85 -11.95
CA ASP A 119 -1.58 -4.45 -13.27
C ASP A 119 -1.02 -3.58 -14.41
N LYS A 120 -0.65 -2.32 -14.12
CA LYS A 120 -0.18 -1.36 -15.13
C LYS A 120 1.35 -1.27 -15.15
N PRO A 121 1.98 -1.38 -16.33
CA PRO A 121 3.43 -1.27 -16.46
C PRO A 121 3.92 0.17 -16.27
N VAL A 122 5.19 0.33 -15.92
CA VAL A 122 5.88 1.64 -15.92
C VAL A 122 5.97 2.14 -17.35
N THR A 123 5.45 3.34 -17.62
CA THR A 123 5.47 3.90 -18.98
C THR A 123 6.59 4.93 -19.11
N ASN A 124 7.55 4.67 -20.00
CA ASN A 124 8.59 5.64 -20.38
C ASN A 124 8.07 6.72 -21.35
N ARG A 125 6.75 6.79 -21.56
CA ARG A 125 6.18 7.66 -22.57
C ARG A 125 6.01 9.06 -21.99
N VAL A 126 6.82 9.99 -22.51
CA VAL A 126 6.47 11.42 -22.65
C VAL A 126 5.28 11.54 -23.61
N ALA A 127 4.17 10.83 -23.34
CA ALA A 127 2.95 10.88 -24.13
C ALA A 127 1.99 11.90 -23.53
N LEU A 128 2.49 13.11 -23.32
CA LEU A 128 1.65 14.28 -23.04
C LEU A 128 0.92 14.80 -24.29
N LEU A 129 1.16 14.25 -25.48
CA LEU A 129 0.64 14.84 -26.73
C LEU A 129 -0.27 13.95 -27.59
N ARG A 130 -0.53 12.68 -27.23
CA ARG A 130 -1.31 11.80 -28.13
C ARG A 130 -2.14 10.71 -27.45
N ILE A 131 -2.60 10.93 -26.21
CA ILE A 131 -3.55 10.02 -25.57
C ILE A 131 -4.91 10.73 -25.51
N PRO A 132 -5.99 10.15 -26.08
CA PRO A 132 -7.32 10.74 -25.97
C PRO A 132 -7.71 10.84 -24.50
N LYS A 133 -8.26 12.00 -24.10
CA LYS A 133 -8.71 12.35 -22.73
C LYS A 133 -9.75 11.38 -22.11
N SER A 134 -10.14 10.33 -22.82
CA SER A 134 -11.05 9.26 -22.39
C SER A 134 -10.32 8.07 -21.75
N PHE A 135 -9.01 7.93 -21.93
CA PHE A 135 -8.24 6.84 -21.34
C PHE A 135 -7.63 7.32 -20.01
N ASN A 136 -8.07 6.75 -18.88
CA ASN A 136 -7.71 7.13 -17.52
C ASN A 136 -6.19 7.08 -17.28
N THR A 137 -5.50 8.17 -17.64
CA THR A 137 -4.03 8.30 -17.66
C THR A 137 -3.46 8.50 -16.24
N CYS A 138 -4.31 8.75 -15.24
CA CYS A 138 -3.89 9.01 -13.85
C CYS A 138 -3.49 7.75 -13.05
N LEU A 139 -3.67 6.54 -13.61
CA LEU A 139 -3.50 5.26 -12.89
C LEU A 139 -2.26 4.46 -13.33
N GLN A 140 -1.46 4.99 -14.27
CA GLN A 140 -0.22 4.36 -14.74
C GLN A 140 0.98 4.92 -13.97
N VAL A 141 1.98 4.09 -13.68
CA VAL A 141 3.20 4.54 -12.99
C VAL A 141 3.88 5.62 -13.82
N LEU A 142 3.95 6.82 -13.26
CA LEU A 142 4.69 7.93 -13.84
C LEU A 142 6.17 7.59 -13.71
N TYR A 143 6.89 7.52 -14.84
CA TYR A 143 8.32 7.20 -14.86
C TYR A 143 9.16 8.05 -13.89
N LEU A 144 8.77 9.31 -13.70
CA LEU A 144 9.44 10.21 -12.76
C LEU A 144 9.29 9.73 -11.30
N ASP A 145 8.12 9.21 -10.92
CA ASP A 145 7.76 8.73 -9.57
C ASP A 145 7.72 7.20 -9.49
N ASP A 146 8.69 6.52 -10.09
CA ASP A 146 8.81 5.06 -9.93
C ASP A 146 9.56 4.70 -8.66
N ARG A 147 8.79 4.60 -7.58
CA ARG A 147 9.29 4.10 -6.28
C ARG A 147 9.08 2.59 -6.14
N ARG A 148 8.16 1.99 -6.92
CA ARG A 148 7.85 0.54 -6.85
C ARG A 148 9.05 -0.30 -7.27
N THR A 149 9.70 0.03 -8.37
CA THR A 149 10.87 -0.71 -8.87
C THR A 149 12.05 -0.72 -7.87
N PRO A 150 12.54 0.43 -7.37
CA PRO A 150 13.63 0.44 -6.39
C PRO A 150 13.20 -0.18 -5.05
N GLY A 151 11.95 -0.01 -4.63
CA GLY A 151 11.38 -0.72 -3.47
C GLY A 151 11.47 -2.24 -3.61
N ASN A 152 10.99 -2.79 -4.73
CA ASN A 152 11.04 -4.22 -5.01
C ASN A 152 12.47 -4.75 -5.03
N HIS A 153 13.38 -4.03 -5.67
CA HIS A 153 14.79 -4.40 -5.70
C HIS A 153 15.43 -4.43 -4.29
N CYS A 154 15.09 -3.47 -3.43
CA CYS A 154 15.55 -3.46 -2.04
C CYS A 154 14.96 -4.62 -1.22
N MET A 155 13.67 -4.95 -1.41
CA MET A 155 13.02 -6.10 -0.76
C MET A 155 13.64 -7.42 -1.19
N GLN A 156 13.89 -7.60 -2.49
CA GLN A 156 14.54 -8.79 -3.02
C GLN A 156 15.97 -8.96 -2.49
N LYS A 157 16.71 -7.84 -2.33
CA LYS A 157 18.04 -7.85 -1.72
C LYS A 157 18.01 -8.15 -0.22
N LEU A 158 17.02 -7.64 0.50
CA LEU A 158 16.82 -7.94 1.92
C LEU A 158 16.59 -9.45 2.09
N GLY A 159 15.67 -9.99 1.29
CA GLY A 159 15.26 -11.39 1.32
C GLY A 159 14.44 -11.74 2.57
N GLN A 160 13.65 -12.81 2.48
CA GLN A 160 12.69 -13.20 3.51
C GLN A 160 13.32 -13.49 4.89
N LYS A 161 14.59 -13.91 4.95
CA LYS A 161 15.26 -14.25 6.21
C LYS A 161 15.66 -13.03 7.04
N ASN A 162 15.88 -11.89 6.40
CA ASN A 162 16.38 -10.67 7.05
C ASN A 162 15.26 -9.64 7.28
N VAL A 163 14.03 -10.15 7.33
CA VAL A 163 12.84 -9.32 7.50
C VAL A 163 12.67 -9.03 8.98
N ASP A 164 13.07 -7.84 9.37
CA ASP A 164 12.83 -7.31 10.71
C ASP A 164 12.56 -5.80 10.62
N PHE A 165 12.30 -5.18 11.77
CA PHE A 165 12.03 -3.74 11.83
C PHE A 165 13.16 -2.93 11.18
N GLN A 166 14.42 -3.32 11.40
CA GLN A 166 15.57 -2.61 10.87
C GLN A 166 15.71 -2.81 9.36
N GLY A 167 15.54 -4.03 8.86
CA GLY A 167 15.59 -4.40 7.46
C GLY A 167 14.53 -3.65 6.65
N ILE A 168 13.30 -3.61 7.15
CA ILE A 168 12.22 -2.86 6.51
C ILE A 168 12.42 -1.36 6.62
N PHE A 169 12.87 -0.87 7.77
CA PHE A 169 13.23 0.54 7.92
C PHE A 169 14.32 0.97 6.93
N ASN A 170 15.33 0.13 6.69
CA ASN A 170 16.38 0.38 5.72
C ASN A 170 15.83 0.42 4.29
N VAL A 171 14.90 -0.46 3.94
CA VAL A 171 14.22 -0.44 2.62
C VAL A 171 13.43 0.86 2.44
N LEU A 172 12.74 1.33 3.47
CA LEU A 172 11.94 2.55 3.41
C LEU A 172 12.78 3.83 3.46
N SER A 173 13.95 3.76 4.09
CA SER A 173 14.90 4.87 4.20
C SER A 173 15.84 4.98 3.00
N SER A 174 15.81 4.01 2.08
CA SER A 174 16.60 4.08 0.86
C SER A 174 16.03 5.10 -0.12
N ARG A 175 16.88 5.77 -0.89
CA ARG A 175 16.45 6.64 -2.01
C ARG A 175 16.06 5.72 -3.18
N THR A 176 14.93 5.86 -3.87
CA THR A 176 13.91 6.93 -3.96
C THR A 176 12.67 6.72 -3.08
N ASN A 177 12.66 5.66 -2.27
CA ASN A 177 11.53 5.34 -1.36
C ASN A 177 11.35 6.43 -0.30
N LEU A 178 12.47 6.89 0.27
CA LEU A 178 12.58 8.09 1.08
C LEU A 178 12.77 9.30 0.15
N ASN A 179 11.88 10.28 0.29
CA ASN A 179 11.88 11.51 -0.51
C ASN A 179 11.43 12.70 0.34
N LYS A 180 11.40 13.91 -0.25
CA LYS A 180 11.06 15.14 0.48
C LYS A 180 9.61 15.20 0.98
N LEU A 181 8.70 14.41 0.42
CA LEU A 181 7.32 14.28 0.90
C LEU A 181 7.18 13.22 2.00
N THR A 182 8.24 12.49 2.36
CA THR A 182 8.19 11.55 3.47
C THR A 182 8.21 12.31 4.80
N THR A 183 7.07 12.40 5.48
CA THR A 183 6.97 13.02 6.82
C THR A 183 7.31 12.05 7.94
N TYR A 184 6.83 10.80 7.84
CA TYR A 184 7.05 9.79 8.86
C TYR A 184 7.01 8.38 8.26
N THR A 185 7.76 7.48 8.87
CA THR A 185 7.77 6.04 8.61
C THR A 185 7.14 5.34 9.80
N VAL A 186 6.14 4.49 9.55
CA VAL A 186 5.45 3.68 10.55
C VAL A 186 5.78 2.22 10.34
N LEU A 187 6.26 1.56 11.38
CA LEU A 187 6.50 0.13 11.39
C LEU A 187 5.49 -0.53 12.34
N MET A 188 4.83 -1.58 11.87
CA MET A 188 3.82 -2.29 12.65
C MET A 188 4.03 -3.80 12.55
N GLN A 189 3.95 -4.48 13.68
CA GLN A 189 3.90 -5.94 13.77
C GLN A 189 2.72 -6.34 14.67
N VAL A 190 1.79 -7.11 14.12
CA VAL A 190 0.54 -7.49 14.79
C VAL A 190 0.79 -8.48 15.92
N GLU A 191 1.68 -9.46 15.71
CA GLU A 191 1.99 -10.54 16.67
C GLU A 191 2.42 -10.04 18.04
N ASN A 192 3.36 -9.11 18.08
CA ASN A 192 3.90 -8.55 19.32
C ASN A 192 3.23 -7.23 19.70
N GLY A 193 2.22 -6.76 18.94
CA GLY A 193 1.60 -5.45 19.12
C GLY A 193 2.57 -4.26 18.98
N ARG A 194 3.71 -4.46 18.32
CA ARG A 194 4.74 -3.42 18.20
C ARG A 194 4.34 -2.41 17.13
N PHE A 195 4.21 -1.15 17.52
CA PHE A 195 3.84 -0.04 16.66
C PHE A 195 4.81 1.12 16.89
N GLU A 196 5.57 1.49 15.86
CA GLU A 196 6.56 2.56 15.94
C GLU A 196 6.33 3.58 14.83
N THR A 197 6.36 4.87 15.17
CA THR A 197 6.31 5.95 14.21
C THR A 197 7.55 6.80 14.34
N ILE A 198 8.29 6.96 13.24
CA ILE A 198 9.57 7.65 13.18
C ILE A 198 9.42 8.81 12.22
N MET A 199 9.63 10.04 12.68
CA MET A 199 9.66 11.21 11.81
C MET A 199 10.86 11.10 10.85
N GLN A 200 10.62 11.40 9.59
CA GLN A 200 11.62 11.29 8.53
C GLN A 200 11.90 12.66 7.93
N SER A 201 13.12 12.81 7.45
CA SER A 201 13.54 13.97 6.66
C SER A 201 14.59 13.51 5.67
N CYS A 202 14.53 14.04 4.46
CA CYS A 202 15.52 13.76 3.42
C CYS A 202 16.35 15.03 3.14
N PRO A 203 17.45 15.27 3.89
CA PRO A 203 18.24 16.48 3.74
C PRO A 203 19.02 16.50 2.41
N GLY A 204 19.31 17.71 1.93
CA GLY A 204 20.14 17.95 0.75
C GLY A 204 19.48 17.56 -0.58
N TYR A 205 20.28 17.00 -1.49
CA TYR A 205 19.81 16.54 -2.79
C TYR A 205 19.05 15.21 -2.62
N CYS A 206 17.72 15.28 -2.71
CA CYS A 206 16.80 14.17 -2.55
C CYS A 206 15.62 14.31 -3.52
N TRP A 207 14.96 13.19 -3.84
CA TRP A 207 13.80 13.19 -4.73
C TRP A 207 12.67 14.04 -4.14
N PRO A 208 11.97 14.81 -4.98
CA PRO A 208 10.87 15.65 -4.52
C PRO A 208 9.63 14.84 -4.14
N PHE A 209 9.41 13.66 -4.71
CA PHE A 209 8.23 12.80 -4.52
C PHE A 209 8.60 11.32 -4.46
#